data_AF-A0A9D1CNR1-F1
#
_entry.id   AF-A0A9D1CNR1-F1
#
_cell.length_a   1.000
_cell.length_b   1.000
_cell.length_c   1.000
_cell.angle_alpha   90.00
_cell.angle_beta   90.00
_cell.angle_gamma   90.00
#
_symmetry.space_group_name_H-M   'P 1'
#
loop_
_entity.id
_entity.type
_entity.pdbx_description
1 polymer ?
#
loop_
_entity_poly.entity_id
_entity_poly.type
_entity_poly.pdbx_seq_one_letter_code
_entity_poly.pdbx_strand_id
1 'polypeptide(L)' 'MKTRLTLDDIRAMDKATLTPSEVAQILHCSAYSINVQAQDDLAKLGFRVTVLGRRVLIPRLAFLEFMTGKVPEGGA' A
#
# COMPACT_ATOMS: atom_id res chain seq x y z
N MET A 1 5.49 23.20 -1.90
CA MET A 1 5.81 21.76 -1.85
C MET A 1 4.63 21.04 -1.20
N LYS A 2 4.16 19.93 -1.77
CA LYS A 2 3.10 19.11 -1.17
C LYS A 2 3.74 18.27 -0.07
N THR A 3 3.41 18.55 1.20
CA THR A 3 4.10 17.95 2.36
C THR A 3 3.59 16.54 2.71
N ARG A 4 2.47 16.10 2.13
CA ARG A 4 1.89 14.77 2.35
C ARG A 4 1.31 14.22 1.08
N LEU A 5 1.46 12.91 0.90
CA LEU A 5 0.80 12.15 -0.14
C LEU A 5 -0.69 11.98 0.19
N THR A 6 -1.57 12.08 -0.82
CA THR A 6 -3.00 11.76 -0.70
C THR A 6 -3.38 10.52 -1.51
N LEU A 7 -4.60 10.00 -1.35
CA LEU A 7 -5.11 8.92 -2.19
C LEU A 7 -5.21 9.33 -3.67
N ASP A 8 -5.52 10.60 -3.97
CA ASP A 8 -5.54 11.10 -5.35
C ASP A 8 -4.14 11.16 -5.95
N ASP A 9 -3.13 11.50 -5.16
CA ASP A 9 -1.74 11.42 -5.61
C ASP A 9 -1.36 9.98 -5.98
N ILE A 10 -1.76 9.00 -5.16
CA ILE A 10 -1.54 7.58 -5.45
C ILE A 10 -2.29 7.15 -6.73
N ARG A 11 -3.51 7.64 -6.97
CA ARG A 11 -4.25 7.35 -8.21
C ARG A 11 -3.53 7.88 -9.44
N ALA A 12 -2.91 9.05 -9.34
CA ALA A 12 -2.19 9.70 -10.43
C ALA A 12 -0.77 9.14 -10.68
N MET A 13 -0.23 8.32 -9.78
CA MET A 13 1.10 7.72 -9.98
C MET A 13 1.13 6.70 -11.12
N ASP A 14 2.21 6.73 -11.92
CA ASP A 14 2.43 5.78 -13.03
C ASP A 14 3.04 4.43 -12.57
N LYS A 15 3.57 4.37 -11.34
CA LYS A 15 4.22 3.15 -10.86
C LYS A 15 3.23 2.06 -10.43
N ALA A 16 3.62 0.80 -10.61
CA ALA A 16 2.82 -0.36 -10.26
C ALA A 16 2.76 -0.65 -8.74
N THR A 17 3.79 -0.26 -7.98
CA THR A 17 3.91 -0.56 -6.55
C THR A 17 4.27 0.67 -5.73
N LEU A 18 3.74 0.71 -4.51
CA LEU A 18 4.04 1.68 -3.47
C LEU A 18 5.08 1.13 -2.50
N THR A 19 5.82 2.03 -1.88
CA THR A 19 6.71 1.74 -0.77
C THR A 19 5.95 1.79 0.56
N PRO A 20 6.46 1.13 1.62
CA PRO A 20 5.89 1.25 2.96
C PRO A 20 5.80 2.69 3.44
N SER A 21 6.76 3.54 3.10
CA SER A 21 6.77 4.96 3.49
C SER A 21 5.65 5.79 2.84
N GLU A 22 5.23 5.42 1.63
CA GLU A 22 4.11 6.10 0.96
C GLU A 22 2.78 5.66 1.54
N VAL A 23 2.62 4.36 1.77
CA VAL A 23 1.42 3.80 2.42
C VAL A 23 1.28 4.30 3.86
N ALA A 24 2.38 4.38 4.60
CA ALA A 24 2.43 4.92 5.96
C ALA A 24 1.90 6.35 6.07
N GLN A 25 2.13 7.20 5.06
CA GLN A 25 1.60 8.56 5.05
C GLN A 25 0.07 8.59 4.99
N ILE A 26 -0.53 7.66 4.23
CA ILE A 26 -1.98 7.53 4.09
C ILE A 26 -2.59 6.89 5.33
N LEU A 27 -1.96 5.85 5.88
CA LEU A 27 -2.45 5.14 7.07
C LEU A 27 -2.13 5.86 8.39
N HIS A 28 -1.39 6.97 8.32
CA HIS A 28 -0.93 7.74 9.48
C HIS A 28 -0.18 6.89 10.52
N CYS A 29 0.67 5.97 10.03
CA CYS A 29 1.49 5.09 10.86
C CYS A 29 2.97 5.14 10.47
N SER A 30 3.80 4.32 11.08
CA SER A 30 5.22 4.22 10.71
C SER A 30 5.43 3.19 9.60
N ALA A 31 6.34 3.48 8.67
CA ALA A 31 6.78 2.51 7.66
C ALA A 31 7.40 1.26 8.30
N TYR A 32 8.02 1.40 9.48
CA TYR A 32 8.59 0.29 10.23
C TYR A 32 7.50 -0.71 10.64
N SER A 33 6.38 -0.24 11.16
CA SER A 33 5.24 -1.09 11.55
C SER A 33 4.73 -1.93 10.36
N ILE A 34 4.65 -1.33 9.17
CA ILE A 34 4.26 -2.05 7.95
C ILE A 34 5.30 -3.11 7.58
N ASN A 35 6.59 -2.76 7.63
CA ASN A 35 7.66 -3.71 7.30
C ASN A 35 7.69 -4.90 8.26
N VAL A 36 7.63 -4.63 9.57
CA VAL A 36 7.62 -5.70 10.59
C VAL A 36 6.41 -6.60 10.40
N GLN A 37 5.21 -6.02 10.25
CA GLN A 37 4.01 -6.83 10.06
C GLN A 37 4.07 -7.64 8.76
N ALA A 38 4.54 -7.08 7.65
CA ALA A 38 4.66 -7.80 6.39
C ALA A 38 5.65 -8.99 6.46
N GLN A 39 6.73 -8.84 7.23
CA GLN A 39 7.75 -9.88 7.42
C GLN A 39 7.31 -10.96 8.42
N ASP A 40 6.57 -10.57 9.45
CA ASP A 40 6.02 -11.49 10.47
C ASP A 40 4.83 -12.28 9.92
N ASP A 41 3.80 -11.57 9.48
CA ASP A 41 2.57 -12.14 8.93
C ASP A 41 1.83 -11.10 8.07
N LEU A 42 1.98 -11.23 6.76
CA LEU A 42 1.36 -10.32 5.79
C LEU A 42 -0.16 -10.36 5.79
N ALA A 43 -0.81 -11.45 6.25
CA ALA A 43 -2.26 -11.56 6.25
C ALA A 43 -2.93 -10.57 7.23
N LYS A 44 -2.19 -10.11 8.25
CA LYS A 44 -2.68 -9.15 9.24
C LYS A 44 -2.71 -7.68 8.76
N LEU A 45 -2.12 -7.36 7.62
CA LEU A 45 -2.15 -5.99 7.08
C LEU A 45 -3.52 -5.60 6.49
N GLY A 46 -4.36 -6.59 6.16
CA GLY A 46 -5.67 -6.36 5.54
C GLY A 46 -5.63 -5.98 4.05
N PHE A 47 -4.44 -5.80 3.46
CA PHE A 47 -4.24 -5.52 2.04
C PHE A 47 -3.11 -6.37 1.45
N ARG A 48 -3.10 -6.49 0.11
CA ARG A 48 -2.10 -7.31 -0.59
C ARG A 48 -0.71 -6.67 -0.53
N VAL A 49 0.29 -7.50 -0.25
CA VAL A 49 1.70 -7.10 -0.16
C VAL A 49 2.57 -8.19 -0.79
N THR A 50 3.64 -7.78 -1.46
CA THR A 50 4.69 -8.67 -1.97
C THR A 50 5.96 -8.44 -1.15
N VAL A 51 6.52 -9.51 -0.59
CA VAL A 51 7.78 -9.48 0.15
C VAL A 51 8.89 -10.11 -0.69
N LEU A 52 9.96 -9.35 -0.95
CA LEU A 52 11.15 -9.77 -1.70
C LEU A 52 12.39 -9.61 -0.81
N GLY A 53 12.74 -10.68 -0.08
CA GLY A 53 13.75 -10.60 0.97
C GLY A 53 13.36 -9.55 2.01
N ARG A 54 14.16 -8.49 2.16
CA ARG A 54 13.86 -7.37 3.08
C ARG A 54 12.98 -6.28 2.47
N ARG A 55 12.67 -6.35 1.17
CA ARG A 55 11.88 -5.33 0.49
C ARG A 55 10.40 -5.67 0.56
N VAL A 56 9.60 -4.70 0.96
CA VAL A 56 8.13 -4.78 0.96
C VAL A 56 7.63 -3.90 -0.17
N LEU A 57 6.87 -4.49 -1.09
CA LEU A 57 6.24 -3.83 -2.22
C LEU A 57 4.73 -3.96 -2.10
N ILE A 58 4.01 -2.86 -2.23
CA ILE A 58 2.56 -2.83 -2.04
C ILE A 58 1.93 -2.52 -3.40
N PRO A 59 1.24 -3.47 -4.06
CA PRO A 59 0.61 -3.20 -5.35
C PRO A 59 -0.34 -2.01 -5.26
N ARG A 60 -0.11 -0.98 -6.09
CA ARG A 60 -0.80 0.30 -6.02
C ARG A 60 -2.31 0.16 -6.15
N LEU A 61 -2.75 -0.63 -7.14
CA LEU A 61 -4.17 -0.85 -7.41
C LEU A 61 -4.86 -1.62 -6.27
N ALA A 62 -4.20 -2.64 -5.72
CA ALA A 62 -4.75 -3.41 -4.59
C ALA A 62 -4.88 -2.55 -3.32
N PHE A 63 -3.92 -1.64 -3.09
CA PHE A 63 -4.02 -0.70 -1.98
C PHE A 63 -5.15 0.32 -2.17
N LEU A 64 -5.35 0.83 -3.39
CA LEU A 64 -6.47 1.72 -3.70
C LEU A 64 -7.83 1.02 -3.53
N GLU A 65 -7.96 -0.22 -3.97
CA GLU A 65 -9.13 -1.06 -3.74
C GLU A 65 -9.42 -1.19 -2.24
N PHE A 66 -8.42 -1.57 -1.45
CA PHE A 66 -8.53 -1.67 0.02
C PHE A 66 -9.04 -0.37 0.65
N MET A 67 -8.45 0.77 0.27
CA MET A 67 -8.80 2.08 0.85
C MET A 67 -10.18 2.59 0.42
N THR A 68 -10.69 2.15 -0.73
CA THR A 68 -11.96 2.64 -1.28
C THR A 68 -13.13 1.68 -1.04
N GLY A 69 -12.86 0.44 -0.63
CA GLY A 69 -13.87 -0.60 -0.44
C GLY A 69 -14.54 -1.05 -1.74
N LYS A 70 -14.02 -0.63 -2.90
CA LYS A 70 -14.54 -1.00 -4.22
C LYS A 70 -13.80 -2.23 -4.72
N VAL A 71 -14.50 -3.36 -4.80
CA VAL A 71 -14.06 -4.53 -5.58
C VAL A 71 -13.90 -4.08 -7.05
N PRO A 72 -12.82 -4.45 -7.77
CA PRO A 72 -12.66 -4.08 -9.16
C PRO A 72 -13.84 -4.63 -9.96
N GLU A 73 -14.60 -3.76 -10.60
CA GLU A 73 -15.54 -4.18 -11.64
C GLU A 73 -14.71 -4.77 -12.78
N GLY A 74 -14.55 -6.11 -12.79
CA GLY A 74 -13.77 -6.81 -13.82
C GLY A 74 -13.07 -8.11 -13.43
N GLY A 75 -13.29 -8.66 -12.23
CA GLY A 75 -12.80 -10.00 -11.88
C GLY A 75 -13.92 -11.04 -11.90
N ALA A 76 -14.24 -11.57 -13.09
CA ALA A 76 -14.99 -12.81 -13.28
C ALA A 76 -14.02 -13.97 -13.54
#